data_AF-A0A967WM82-F1
#
_entry.id   AF-A0A967WM82-F1
#
_cell.length_a   1.000
_cell.length_b   1.000
_cell.length_c   1.000
_cell.angle_alpha   90.00
_cell.angle_beta   90.00
_cell.angle_gamma   90.00
#
_symmetry.space_group_name_H-M   'P 1'
#
loop_
_entity.id
_entity.type
_entity.pdbx_description
1 polymer ?
#
loop_
_entity_poly.entity_id
_entity_poly.type
_entity_poly.pdbx_seq_one_letter_code
_entity_poly.pdbx_strand_id
1 'polypeptide(L)'
;MSLEQSQWLSLSEASEVLGVHFTTLRRWADAGTVPCFRTPGGHRRFRRGDLETWMAGTRAAVLVPQSEAVVQNAVGHTRREMARKAVSHESWYQAFEREEDRQEMRHTGRRLFGLAIQYTSRTRDREPILHEGRRIGEFYGKQAALH
;
A
#
# COMPACT_ATOMS: atom_id res chain seq x y z
N MET A 1 14.22 28.42 4.16
CA MET A 1 13.08 27.70 3.56
C MET A 1 13.42 27.39 2.11
N SER A 2 13.59 26.10 1.76
CA SER A 2 14.06 25.67 0.43
C SER A 2 12.99 25.92 -0.65
N LEU A 3 13.37 26.50 -1.79
CA LEU A 3 12.51 26.77 -2.95
C LEU A 3 11.84 25.49 -3.51
N GLU A 4 12.48 24.34 -3.31
CA GLU A 4 12.02 23.03 -3.77
C GLU A 4 10.64 22.62 -3.20
N GLN A 5 10.30 23.03 -1.98
CA GLN A 5 9.03 22.64 -1.33
C GLN A 5 7.81 23.34 -1.95
N SER A 6 8.01 24.49 -2.62
CA SER A 6 6.94 25.22 -3.30
C SER A 6 6.74 24.79 -4.76
N GLN A 7 7.51 23.82 -5.25
CA GLN A 7 7.39 23.32 -6.61
C GLN A 7 6.08 22.55 -6.81
N TRP A 8 5.37 22.86 -7.89
CA TRP A 8 4.20 22.13 -8.36
C TRP A 8 4.60 21.07 -9.38
N LEU A 9 4.26 19.82 -9.08
CA LEU A 9 4.56 18.64 -9.88
C LEU A 9 3.32 18.17 -10.65
N SER A 10 3.54 17.61 -11.83
CA SER A 10 2.56 16.82 -12.56
C SER A 10 2.30 15.49 -11.85
N LEU A 11 1.27 14.77 -12.32
CA LEU A 11 0.96 13.43 -11.82
C LEU A 11 2.14 12.45 -11.98
N SER A 12 2.84 12.50 -13.11
CA SER A 12 3.97 11.59 -13.37
C SER A 12 5.15 11.89 -12.44
N GLU A 13 5.56 13.15 -12.36
CA GLU A 13 6.65 13.58 -11.47
C GLU A 13 6.33 13.28 -9.99
N ALA A 14 5.09 13.55 -9.57
CA ALA A 14 4.66 13.23 -8.21
C ALA A 14 4.63 11.72 -7.95
N SER A 15 4.32 10.90 -8.96
CA SER A 15 4.32 9.45 -8.84
C SER A 15 5.74 8.87 -8.68
N GLU A 16 6.71 9.49 -9.35
CA GLU A 16 8.14 9.17 -9.19
C GLU A 16 8.64 9.55 -7.78
N VAL A 17 8.29 10.74 -7.30
CA VAL A 17 8.63 11.20 -5.94
C VAL A 17 8.07 10.24 -4.87
N LEU A 18 6.85 9.76 -5.06
CA LEU A 18 6.20 8.83 -4.13
C LEU A 18 6.60 7.36 -4.34
N GLY A 19 7.29 7.02 -5.43
CA GLY A 19 7.64 5.64 -5.77
C GLY A 19 6.43 4.74 -6.07
N VAL A 20 5.34 5.30 -6.60
CA VAL A 20 4.11 4.56 -6.93
C VAL A 20 3.74 4.73 -8.40
N HIS A 21 2.96 3.81 -8.94
CA HIS A 21 2.47 3.95 -10.31
C HIS A 21 1.48 5.13 -10.44
N PHE A 22 1.53 5.87 -11.55
CA PHE A 22 0.72 7.08 -11.76
C PHE A 22 -0.80 6.85 -11.66
N THR A 23 -1.28 5.65 -12.02
CA THR A 23 -2.71 5.29 -11.87
C THR A 23 -3.12 5.19 -10.40
N THR A 24 -2.22 4.71 -9.54
CA THR A 24 -2.43 4.65 -8.09
C THR A 24 -2.50 6.05 -7.49
N LEU A 25 -1.54 6.91 -7.84
CA LEU A 25 -1.56 8.32 -7.39
C LEU A 25 -2.80 9.07 -7.88
N ARG A 26 -3.24 8.82 -9.12
CA ARG A 26 -4.47 9.41 -9.66
C ARG A 26 -5.68 9.05 -8.79
N ARG A 27 -5.80 7.77 -8.40
CA ARG A 27 -6.89 7.30 -7.55
C ARG A 27 -6.82 7.91 -6.15
N TRP A 28 -5.63 8.03 -5.56
CA TRP A 28 -5.46 8.66 -4.25
C TRP A 28 -5.82 10.14 -4.26
N ALA A 29 -5.45 10.85 -5.32
CA ALA A 29 -5.84 12.24 -5.53
C ALA A 29 -7.38 12.38 -5.68
N ASP A 30 -8.02 11.45 -6.40
CA ASP A 30 -9.48 11.47 -6.59
C ASP A 30 -10.26 11.13 -5.32
N ALA A 31 -9.68 10.29 -4.44
CA ALA A 31 -10.22 9.99 -3.13
C ALA A 31 -9.89 11.05 -2.07
N GLY A 32 -9.14 12.09 -2.41
CA GLY A 32 -8.69 13.13 -1.47
C GLY A 32 -7.64 12.66 -0.45
N THR A 33 -7.08 11.46 -0.64
CA THR A 33 -6.08 10.87 0.26
C THR A 33 -4.73 11.57 0.16
N VAL A 34 -4.35 12.00 -1.05
CA VAL A 34 -3.16 12.81 -1.30
C VAL A 34 -3.60 14.21 -1.73
N PRO A 35 -3.14 15.28 -1.06
CA PRO A 35 -3.47 16.64 -1.45
C PRO A 35 -3.06 16.92 -2.89
N CYS A 36 -4.01 17.42 -3.69
CA CYS A 36 -3.73 17.86 -5.04
C CYS A 36 -4.62 19.05 -5.40
N PHE A 37 -4.12 19.90 -6.27
CA PHE A 37 -4.89 20.97 -6.91
C PHE A 37 -5.28 20.54 -8.32
N ARG A 38 -6.52 20.81 -8.73
CA ARG A 38 -6.95 20.64 -10.12
C ARG A 38 -6.92 21.99 -10.83
N THR A 39 -6.23 22.05 -11.96
CA THR A 39 -6.27 23.23 -12.83
C THR A 39 -7.63 23.31 -13.55
N PRO A 40 -8.01 24.48 -14.10
CA PRO A 40 -9.24 24.62 -14.88
C PRO A 40 -9.36 23.62 -16.05
N GLY A 41 -8.23 23.17 -16.62
CA GLY A 41 -8.19 22.13 -17.65
C GLY A 41 -8.30 20.70 -17.12
N GLY A 42 -8.52 20.50 -15.82
CA GLY A 42 -8.72 19.18 -15.20
C GLY A 42 -7.43 18.40 -14.89
N HIS A 43 -6.26 18.96 -15.16
CA HIS A 43 -4.98 18.35 -14.80
C HIS A 43 -4.72 18.47 -13.29
N ARG A 44 -4.17 17.40 -12.70
CA ARG A 44 -3.79 17.38 -11.28
C ARG A 44 -2.37 17.93 -11.11
N ARG A 45 -2.19 18.75 -10.09
CA ARG A 45 -0.91 19.32 -9.65
C ARG A 45 -0.69 19.04 -8.18
N PHE A 46 0.51 18.65 -7.83
CA PHE A 46 0.89 18.25 -6.48
C PHE A 46 2.01 19.14 -5.99
N ARG A 47 1.87 19.72 -4.80
CA ARG A 47 2.95 20.53 -4.23
C ARG A 47 3.96 19.59 -3.58
N ARG A 48 5.25 19.73 -3.91
CA ARG A 48 6.28 18.84 -3.37
C ARG A 48 6.28 18.81 -1.84
N GLY A 49 6.21 19.97 -1.19
CA GLY A 49 6.16 20.04 0.28
C GLY A 49 4.94 19.32 0.89
N ASP A 50 3.80 19.31 0.20
CA ASP A 50 2.61 18.59 0.66
C ASP A 50 2.79 17.07 0.53
N LEU A 51 3.44 16.60 -0.54
CA LEU A 51 3.80 15.19 -0.72
C LEU A 51 4.79 14.74 0.35
N GLU A 52 5.80 15.54 0.64
CA GLU A 52 6.79 15.28 1.69
C GLU A 52 6.15 15.25 3.08
N THR A 53 5.27 16.21 3.37
CA THR A 53 4.50 16.26 4.63
C THR A 53 3.56 15.07 4.74
N TRP A 54 2.90 14.68 3.65
CA TRP A 54 2.03 13.51 3.60
C TRP A 54 2.81 12.21 3.85
N MET A 55 4.00 12.07 3.25
CA MET A 55 4.90 10.94 3.50
C MET A 55 5.39 10.93 4.96
N ALA A 56 5.78 12.09 5.49
CA ALA A 56 6.25 12.23 6.87
C ALA A 56 5.12 11.97 7.87
N GLY A 57 3.91 12.45 7.61
CA GLY A 57 2.70 12.16 8.39
C GLY A 57 2.32 10.70 8.35
N THR A 58 2.45 10.05 7.19
CA THR A 58 2.31 8.58 7.05
C THR A 58 3.40 7.85 7.85
N ARG A 59 4.63 8.36 7.86
CA ARG A 59 5.75 7.81 8.66
C ARG A 59 5.58 8.02 10.16
N ALA A 60 5.04 9.15 10.59
CA ALA A 60 4.70 9.44 11.98
C ALA A 60 3.48 8.61 12.45
N ALA A 61 2.50 8.40 11.56
CA ALA A 61 1.41 7.44 11.71
C ALA A 61 1.86 5.96 11.63
N VAL A 62 3.12 5.71 11.27
CA VAL A 62 3.80 4.40 11.40
C VAL A 62 4.55 4.29 12.74
N LEU A 63 4.85 5.41 13.41
CA LEU A 63 5.49 5.45 14.74
C LEU A 63 4.49 5.52 15.92
N VAL A 64 3.20 5.74 15.62
CA VAL A 64 2.02 5.60 16.51
C VAL A 64 1.07 4.63 15.79
N PRO A 65 0.25 3.77 16.43
CA PRO A 65 -0.53 2.77 15.70
C PRO A 65 -1.69 3.42 14.92
N GLN A 66 -1.41 3.91 13.71
CA GLN A 66 -2.37 4.22 12.64
C GLN A 66 -2.23 3.23 11.47
N SER A 67 -1.57 2.09 11.70
CA SER A 67 -1.46 0.97 10.77
C SER A 67 -2.81 0.47 10.26
N GLU A 68 -3.88 0.59 11.06
CA GLU A 68 -5.22 0.10 10.72
C GLU A 68 -5.83 0.82 9.51
N ALA A 69 -5.76 2.17 9.44
CA ALA A 69 -6.43 2.94 8.39
C ALA A 69 -5.71 2.85 7.04
N VAL A 70 -4.38 2.80 7.05
CA VAL A 70 -3.57 2.60 5.82
C VAL A 70 -3.75 1.16 5.31
N VAL A 71 -3.76 0.17 6.20
CA VAL A 71 -4.08 -1.23 5.86
C VAL A 71 -5.49 -1.33 5.29
N GLN A 72 -6.50 -0.73 5.93
CA GLN A 72 -7.89 -0.77 5.48
C GLN A 72 -8.05 -0.14 4.09
N ASN A 73 -7.36 0.96 3.80
CA ASN A 73 -7.40 1.60 2.49
C ASN A 73 -6.70 0.79 1.39
N ALA A 74 -5.49 0.28 1.66
CA ALA A 74 -4.75 -0.55 0.70
C ALA A 74 -5.45 -1.90 0.44
N VAL A 75 -5.91 -2.58 1.49
CA VAL A 75 -6.67 -3.83 1.39
C VAL A 75 -8.03 -3.60 0.74
N GLY A 76 -8.72 -2.50 1.06
CA GLY A 76 -10.00 -2.14 0.45
C GLY A 76 -9.88 -1.79 -1.04
N HIS A 77 -8.72 -1.28 -1.48
CA HIS A 77 -8.42 -1.10 -2.89
C HIS A 77 -8.23 -2.46 -3.60
N THR A 78 -7.38 -3.33 -3.05
CA THR A 78 -7.13 -4.67 -3.60
C THR A 78 -8.41 -5.48 -3.69
N ARG A 79 -9.25 -5.47 -2.66
CA ARG A 79 -10.56 -6.16 -2.68
C ARG A 79 -11.48 -5.69 -3.80
N ARG A 80 -11.55 -4.38 -4.07
CA ARG A 80 -12.37 -3.84 -5.17
C ARG A 80 -11.85 -4.27 -6.55
N GLU A 81 -10.54 -4.30 -6.74
CA GLU A 81 -9.94 -4.79 -7.99
C GLU A 81 -10.19 -6.29 -8.20
N MET A 82 -10.06 -7.10 -7.14
CA MET A 82 -10.35 -8.54 -7.18
C MET A 82 -11.82 -8.81 -7.52
N ALA A 83 -12.75 -8.06 -6.92
CA ALA A 83 -14.17 -8.17 -7.23
C ALA A 83 -14.47 -7.79 -8.69
N ARG A 84 -13.86 -6.71 -9.21
CA ARG A 84 -14.01 -6.30 -10.62
C ARG A 84 -13.51 -7.35 -11.61
N LYS A 85 -12.42 -8.03 -11.28
CA LYS A 85 -11.85 -9.11 -12.09
C LYS A 85 -12.54 -10.46 -11.87
N ALA A 86 -13.64 -10.50 -11.12
CA ALA A 86 -14.34 -11.72 -10.74
C ALA A 86 -13.40 -12.80 -10.18
N VAL A 87 -12.34 -12.38 -9.46
CA VAL A 87 -11.32 -13.30 -8.92
C VAL A 87 -11.96 -14.33 -7.98
N SER A 88 -13.10 -14.00 -7.38
CA SER A 88 -13.89 -14.92 -6.57
C SER A 88 -14.39 -16.16 -7.32
N HIS A 89 -14.44 -16.13 -8.65
CA HIS A 89 -14.86 -17.27 -9.47
C HIS A 89 -13.68 -18.09 -9.99
N GLU A 90 -12.45 -17.65 -9.75
CA GLU A 90 -11.28 -18.42 -10.13
C GLU A 90 -11.17 -19.67 -9.25
N SER A 91 -10.83 -20.81 -9.85
CA SER A 91 -10.75 -22.10 -9.16
C SER A 91 -9.79 -22.06 -7.97
N TRP A 92 -8.64 -21.40 -8.14
CA TRP A 92 -7.66 -21.21 -7.07
C TRP A 92 -8.18 -20.34 -5.93
N TYR A 93 -9.09 -19.40 -6.19
CA TYR A 93 -9.70 -18.58 -5.13
C TYR A 93 -10.77 -19.38 -4.39
N GLN A 94 -11.55 -20.18 -5.11
CA GLN A 94 -12.58 -21.03 -4.53
C GLN A 94 -12.00 -22.11 -3.60
N ALA A 95 -10.78 -22.53 -3.87
CA ALA A 95 -10.05 -23.49 -3.07
C ALA A 95 -9.83 -23.03 -1.61
N PHE A 96 -9.85 -21.71 -1.36
CA PHE A 96 -9.69 -21.08 -0.04
C PHE A 96 -11.00 -20.53 0.54
N GLU A 97 -12.19 -21.01 0.13
CA GLU A 97 -13.47 -20.46 0.65
C GLU A 97 -13.83 -20.90 2.06
N ARG A 98 -13.17 -21.91 2.62
CA ARG A 98 -13.41 -22.31 4.01
C ARG A 98 -13.06 -21.14 4.93
N GLU A 99 -13.91 -20.88 5.92
CA GLU A 99 -13.74 -19.73 6.80
C GLU A 99 -12.43 -19.80 7.60
N GLU A 100 -11.99 -21.02 7.93
CA GLU A 100 -10.69 -21.29 8.58
C GLU A 100 -9.52 -20.85 7.70
N ASP A 101 -9.50 -21.30 6.44
CA ASP A 101 -8.50 -20.93 5.44
C ASP A 101 -8.47 -19.39 5.21
N ARG A 102 -9.65 -18.75 5.18
CA ARG A 102 -9.74 -17.28 5.06
C ARG A 102 -9.26 -16.54 6.29
N GLN A 103 -9.46 -17.06 7.49
CA GLN A 103 -8.98 -16.42 8.73
C GLN A 103 -7.47 -16.52 8.83
N GLU A 104 -6.89 -17.68 8.51
CA GLU A 104 -5.45 -17.89 8.51
C GLU A 104 -4.76 -17.01 7.46
N MET A 105 -5.28 -16.95 6.23
CA MET A 105 -4.74 -16.05 5.19
C MET A 105 -4.86 -14.58 5.58
N ARG A 106 -5.96 -14.15 6.22
CA ARG A 106 -6.10 -12.77 6.75
C ARG A 106 -5.08 -12.47 7.85
N HIS A 107 -4.86 -13.40 8.76
CA HIS A 107 -3.90 -13.24 9.85
C HIS A 107 -2.48 -13.10 9.30
N THR A 108 -2.07 -14.04 8.44
CA THR A 108 -0.73 -14.09 7.86
C THR A 108 -0.48 -12.90 6.91
N GLY A 109 -1.49 -12.47 6.15
CA GLY A 109 -1.41 -11.29 5.29
C GLY A 109 -1.18 -9.98 6.06
N ARG A 110 -1.88 -9.80 7.19
CA ARG A 110 -1.66 -8.63 8.07
C ARG A 110 -0.25 -8.62 8.66
N ARG A 111 0.26 -9.78 9.08
CA ARG A 111 1.63 -9.92 9.61
C ARG A 111 2.68 -9.58 8.56
N LEU A 112 2.53 -10.11 7.34
CA LEU A 112 3.45 -9.81 6.22
C LEU A 112 3.47 -8.31 5.90
N PHE A 113 2.32 -7.65 5.89
CA PHE A 113 2.23 -6.21 5.63
C PHE A 113 2.89 -5.38 6.75
N GLY A 114 2.69 -5.77 8.01
CA GLY A 114 3.37 -5.15 9.15
C GLY A 114 4.90 -5.25 9.04
N LEU A 115 5.42 -6.42 8.64
CA LEU A 115 6.85 -6.62 8.38
C LEU A 115 7.36 -5.73 7.24
N ALA A 116 6.59 -5.58 6.15
CA ALA A 116 6.94 -4.70 5.04
C ALA A 116 7.06 -3.22 5.48
N ILE A 117 6.12 -2.74 6.31
CA ILE A 117 6.20 -1.39 6.89
C ILE A 117 7.43 -1.25 7.78
N GLN A 118 7.72 -2.23 8.63
CA GLN A 118 8.90 -2.20 9.50
C GLN A 118 10.20 -2.19 8.68
N TYR A 119 10.24 -2.97 7.59
CA TYR A 119 11.39 -3.05 6.69
C TYR A 119 11.69 -1.71 6.01
N THR A 120 10.67 -1.02 5.51
CA THR A 120 10.83 0.31 4.87
C THR A 120 11.20 1.40 5.87
N SER A 121 10.82 1.23 7.13
CA SER A 121 11.05 2.23 8.18
C SER A 121 12.42 2.11 8.85
N ARG A 122 12.95 0.89 9.05
CA ARG A 122 14.29 0.67 9.65
C ARG A 122 15.40 0.91 8.63
N THR A 123 16.57 1.38 9.04
CA THR A 123 17.75 1.56 8.16
C THR A 123 18.92 0.63 8.48
N ARG A 124 18.87 -0.09 9.62
CA ARG A 124 19.83 -1.11 10.04
C ARG A 124 19.08 -2.29 10.68
N ASP A 125 19.75 -3.42 10.82
CA ASP A 125 19.23 -4.64 11.48
C ASP A 125 17.84 -5.08 10.97
N ARG A 126 17.77 -5.32 9.65
CA ARG A 126 16.56 -5.76 8.96
C ARG A 126 16.45 -7.28 8.84
N GLU A 127 17.51 -8.01 9.18
CA GLU A 127 17.59 -9.47 8.98
C GLU A 127 16.49 -10.25 9.72
N PRO A 128 16.12 -9.90 10.97
CA PRO A 128 15.01 -10.58 11.66
C PRO A 128 13.66 -10.39 10.95
N ILE A 129 13.43 -9.21 10.35
CA ILE A 129 12.21 -8.89 9.61
C ILE A 129 12.16 -9.72 8.32
N LEU A 130 13.29 -9.81 7.60
CA LEU A 130 13.40 -10.62 6.39
C LEU A 130 13.25 -12.12 6.68
N HIS A 131 13.82 -12.60 7.78
CA HIS A 131 13.67 -13.99 8.22
C HIS A 131 12.19 -14.34 8.48
N GLU A 132 11.47 -13.51 9.21
CA GLU A 132 10.04 -13.74 9.45
C GLU A 132 9.21 -13.61 8.16
N GLY A 133 9.56 -12.67 7.29
CA GLY A 133 8.95 -12.54 5.97
C GLY A 133 9.12 -13.80 5.11
N ARG A 134 10.32 -14.41 5.13
CA ARG A 134 10.59 -15.68 4.45
C ARG A 134 9.76 -16.83 4.99
N ARG A 135 9.62 -16.96 6.32
CA ARG A 135 8.75 -17.98 6.95
C ARG A 135 7.30 -17.87 6.49
N ILE A 136 6.77 -16.65 6.39
CA ILE A 136 5.42 -16.40 5.86
C ILE A 136 5.34 -16.76 4.38
N GLY A 137 6.35 -16.42 3.58
CA GLY A 137 6.43 -16.80 2.17
C GLY A 137 6.43 -18.31 1.95
N GLU A 138 7.21 -19.05 2.75
CA GLU A 138 7.23 -20.53 2.73
C GLU A 138 5.87 -21.11 3.10
N PHE A 139 5.18 -20.53 4.08
CA PHE A 139 3.82 -20.92 4.41
C PHE A 139 2.87 -20.75 3.22
N TYR A 140 2.89 -19.61 2.52
CA TYR A 140 2.07 -19.43 1.31
C TYR A 140 2.46 -20.39 0.19
N GLY A 141 3.75 -20.68 0.01
CA GLY A 141 4.20 -21.67 -0.96
C GLY A 141 3.62 -23.06 -0.69
N LYS A 142 3.60 -23.49 0.58
CA LYS A 142 2.98 -24.77 0.98
C LYS A 142 1.47 -24.77 0.77
N GLN A 143 0.78 -23.70 1.14
CA GLN A 143 -0.67 -23.58 0.95
C GLN A 143 -1.05 -23.58 -0.53
N ALA A 144 -0.30 -22.86 -1.38
CA ALA A 144 -0.53 -22.85 -2.82
C ALA A 144 -0.26 -24.20 -3.49
N ALA A 145 0.59 -25.07 -2.92
CA ALA A 145 0.87 -26.40 -3.46
C ALA A 145 -0.20 -27.45 -3.10
N LEU A 146 -1.10 -27.15 -2.17
CA LEU A 146 -2.21 -28.02 -1.75
C LEU A 146 -3.47 -27.86 -2.62
N HIS A 147 -3.45 -26.90 -3.56
CA HIS A 147 -4.55 -26.50 -4.43
C HIS A 147 -4.10 -26.44 -5.88
#